data_AF-F2JK00-F1
#
_entry.id   AF-F2JK00-F1
#
_cell.length_a   1.000
_cell.length_b   1.000
_cell.length_c   1.000
_cell.angle_alpha   90.00
_cell.angle_beta   90.00
_cell.angle_gamma   90.00
#
_symmetry.space_group_name_H-M   'P 1'
#
loop_
_entity.id
_entity.type
_entity.pdbx_description
1 polymer ?
#
loop_
_entity_poly.entity_id
_entity_poly.type
_entity_poly.pdbx_seq_one_letter_code
_entity_poly.pdbx_strand_id
1 'polypeptide(L)'
;MYLVLILLILLVGQLIVGAKSKQLSLKHVVKEFFWVEGSWQDQMIDLLQKGVVILLSIGKVLKQEGEIQKSIVFLLAFVMYSLLLKLLISFTLWLEEYLMSMTLDIAFSILIPTVILMFFSTINTVITRQVAFMALITSVVMVYLEMLHFITGEVPYKPDTKRGKALKVKSIIAWLVIILSNLYTLLVLVQFTGHSRIHHFIQAETFNQQSAVDLFYYLVITFTTVGFGDVYPQTTLAKVLTIMIALSGMLFSGMFIATILAVDER
;
A
#
# COMPACT_ATOMS: atom_id res chain seq x y z
N MET A 1 -19.77 -10.80 13.47
CA MET A 1 -19.24 -12.17 13.69
C MET A 1 -18.17 -12.53 12.66
N TYR A 2 -18.45 -12.42 11.34
CA TYR A 2 -17.48 -12.75 10.29
C TYR A 2 -16.18 -11.92 10.30
N LEU A 3 -16.25 -10.60 10.55
CA LEU A 3 -15.04 -9.76 10.59
C LEU A 3 -14.06 -10.18 11.71
N VAL A 4 -14.59 -10.51 12.89
CA VAL A 4 -13.76 -10.96 14.02
C VAL A 4 -13.05 -12.26 13.64
N LEU A 5 -13.78 -13.20 13.03
CA LEU A 5 -13.20 -14.47 12.58
C LEU A 5 -12.10 -14.25 11.54
N ILE A 6 -12.32 -13.36 10.56
CA ILE A 6 -11.31 -13.00 9.57
C ILE A 6 -10.08 -12.40 10.24
N LEU A 7 -10.25 -11.40 11.10
CA LEU A 7 -9.12 -10.75 11.78
C LEU A 7 -8.36 -11.72 12.70
N LEU A 8 -9.05 -12.65 13.38
CA LEU A 8 -8.42 -13.69 14.18
C LEU A 8 -7.61 -14.66 13.31
N ILE A 9 -8.14 -15.07 12.15
CA ILE A 9 -7.41 -15.92 11.20
C ILE A 9 -6.15 -15.19 10.70
N LEU A 10 -6.26 -13.90 10.35
CA LEU A 10 -5.11 -13.12 9.90
C LEU A 10 -4.06 -12.95 11.02
N LEU A 11 -4.50 -12.67 12.25
CA LEU A 11 -3.62 -12.50 13.41
C LEU A 11 -2.91 -13.81 13.77
N VAL A 12 -3.63 -14.93 13.81
CA VAL A 12 -3.06 -16.26 14.06
C VAL A 12 -2.12 -16.66 12.93
N GLY A 13 -2.50 -16.39 11.67
CA GLY A 13 -1.66 -16.62 10.50
C GLY A 13 -0.33 -15.88 10.59
N GLN A 14 -0.39 -14.58 10.93
CA GLN A 14 0.80 -13.75 11.08
C GLN A 14 1.71 -14.21 12.23
N LEU A 15 1.14 -14.63 13.37
CA LEU A 15 1.93 -15.16 14.50
C LEU A 15 2.59 -16.51 14.17
N ILE A 16 1.90 -17.39 13.45
CA ILE A 16 2.43 -18.71 13.08
C ILE A 16 3.56 -18.58 12.04
N VAL A 17 3.41 -17.68 11.07
CA VAL A 17 4.43 -17.43 10.05
C VAL A 17 5.66 -16.79 10.69
N GLY A 18 5.49 -15.76 11.51
CA GLY A 18 6.61 -15.16 12.25
C GLY A 18 7.36 -16.15 13.15
N ALA A 19 6.70 -17.20 13.64
CA ALA A 19 7.32 -18.26 14.46
C ALA A 19 7.99 -19.38 13.66
N LYS A 20 7.75 -19.51 12.35
CA LYS A 20 8.37 -20.54 11.49
C LYS A 20 9.31 -19.89 10.47
N SER A 21 10.61 -19.95 10.73
CA SER A 21 11.70 -19.51 9.84
C SER A 21 11.83 -20.26 8.50
N LYS A 22 10.80 -20.97 8.04
CA LYS A 22 10.76 -21.58 6.70
C LYS A 22 9.85 -20.77 5.79
N GLN A 23 10.47 -20.04 4.87
CA GLN A 23 9.85 -19.30 3.78
C GLN A 23 8.78 -20.13 3.05
N LEU A 24 7.52 -20.00 3.45
CA LEU A 24 6.41 -20.29 2.54
C LEU A 24 6.37 -19.13 1.53
N SER A 25 6.88 -19.36 0.32
CA SER A 25 6.92 -18.32 -0.70
C SER A 25 5.53 -18.13 -1.32
N LEU A 26 5.11 -16.88 -1.46
CA LEU A 26 3.86 -16.44 -2.10
C LEU A 26 3.64 -17.07 -3.49
N LYS A 27 4.71 -17.52 -4.18
CA LYS A 27 4.65 -18.22 -5.47
C LYS A 27 3.73 -19.43 -5.48
N HIS A 28 3.64 -20.19 -4.38
CA HIS A 28 2.81 -21.39 -4.33
C HIS A 28 1.32 -21.05 -4.19
N VAL A 29 1.00 -19.99 -3.44
CA VAL A 29 -0.38 -19.54 -3.21
C VAL A 29 -0.93 -18.78 -4.43
N VAL A 30 -0.12 -17.93 -5.05
CA VAL A 30 -0.51 -17.17 -6.26
C VAL A 30 -0.73 -18.11 -7.46
N LYS A 31 0.05 -19.20 -7.57
CA LYS A 31 -0.10 -20.20 -8.65
C LYS A 31 -1.42 -20.96 -8.59
N GLU A 32 -2.05 -21.09 -7.41
CA GLU A 32 -3.36 -21.71 -7.24
C GLU A 32 -4.54 -20.74 -7.48
N PHE A 33 -4.35 -19.43 -7.31
CA PHE A 33 -5.45 -18.45 -7.37
C PHE A 33 -5.53 -17.62 -8.67
N PHE A 34 -4.41 -17.43 -9.39
CA PHE A 34 -4.33 -16.50 -10.53
C PHE A 34 -4.12 -17.17 -11.88
N TRP A 35 -4.64 -18.38 -12.06
CA TRP A 35 -4.63 -19.04 -13.36
C TRP A 35 -5.52 -18.28 -14.36
N VAL A 36 -4.91 -17.44 -15.19
CA VAL A 36 -5.49 -16.92 -16.43
C VAL A 36 -4.70 -17.55 -17.57
N GLU A 37 -5.35 -18.48 -18.25
CA GLU A 37 -4.81 -19.22 -19.38
C GLU A 37 -4.76 -18.30 -20.63
N GLY A 38 -3.62 -18.23 -21.31
CA GLY A 38 -3.46 -17.52 -22.58
C GLY A 38 -2.00 -17.23 -22.95
N SER A 39 -1.62 -17.47 -24.20
CA SER A 39 -0.26 -17.22 -24.70
C SER A 39 -0.03 -15.72 -24.95
N TRP A 40 1.23 -15.25 -24.96
CA TRP A 40 1.59 -13.88 -25.36
C TRP A 40 1.01 -13.48 -26.73
N GLN A 41 0.71 -14.46 -27.57
CA GLN A 41 0.11 -14.28 -28.89
C GLN A 41 -1.37 -13.89 -28.78
N ASP A 42 -2.11 -14.43 -27.81
CA ASP A 42 -3.54 -14.13 -27.61
C ASP A 42 -3.74 -12.70 -27.08
N GLN A 43 -2.86 -12.24 -26.18
CA GLN A 43 -2.84 -10.85 -25.70
C GLN A 43 -2.47 -9.86 -26.82
N MET A 44 -1.56 -10.26 -27.72
CA MET A 44 -1.20 -9.46 -28.89
C MET A 44 -2.36 -9.33 -29.89
N ILE A 45 -3.11 -10.41 -30.11
CA ILE A 45 -4.26 -10.45 -31.02
C ILE A 45 -5.41 -9.58 -30.50
N ASP A 46 -5.69 -9.62 -29.19
CA ASP A 46 -6.70 -8.76 -28.55
C ASP A 46 -6.34 -7.26 -28.64
N LEU A 47 -5.06 -6.91 -28.43
CA LEU A 47 -4.56 -5.54 -28.62
C LEU A 47 -4.67 -5.07 -30.08
N LEU A 48 -4.39 -5.94 -31.05
CA LEU A 48 -4.52 -5.63 -32.48
C LEU A 48 -5.98 -5.45 -32.88
N GLN A 49 -6.90 -6.29 -32.39
CA GLN A 49 -8.34 -6.14 -32.63
C GLN A 49 -8.88 -4.82 -32.07
N LYS A 50 -8.50 -4.47 -30.84
CA LYS A 50 -8.87 -3.18 -30.23
C LYS A 50 -8.30 -2.00 -31.03
N GLY A 51 -7.07 -2.10 -31.51
CA GLY A 51 -6.43 -1.09 -32.38
C GLY A 51 -7.17 -0.86 -33.70
N VAL A 52 -7.62 -1.93 -34.36
CA VAL A 52 -8.37 -1.86 -35.63
C VAL A 52 -9.75 -1.21 -35.43
N VAL A 53 -10.47 -1.57 -34.37
CA VAL A 53 -11.78 -0.97 -34.06
C VAL A 53 -11.65 0.53 -33.78
N ILE A 54 -10.57 0.96 -33.11
CA ILE A 54 -10.27 2.38 -32.87
C ILE A 54 -9.98 3.12 -34.17
N LEU A 55 -9.17 2.55 -35.09
CA LEU A 55 -8.88 3.14 -36.40
C LEU A 55 -10.14 3.31 -37.26
N LEU A 56 -11.05 2.32 -37.26
CA LEU A 56 -12.33 2.40 -37.96
C LEU A 56 -13.27 3.44 -37.35
N SER A 57 -13.20 3.63 -36.03
CA SER A 57 -13.97 4.66 -35.31
C SER A 57 -13.47 6.06 -35.63
N ILE A 58 -12.15 6.25 -35.72
CA ILE A 58 -11.50 7.49 -36.16
C ILE A 58 -11.91 7.82 -37.61
N GLY A 59 -11.92 6.82 -38.51
CA GLY A 59 -12.33 7.01 -39.91
C GLY A 59 -13.78 7.46 -40.08
N LYS A 60 -14.67 7.12 -39.13
CA LYS A 60 -16.07 7.59 -39.13
C LYS A 60 -16.21 9.02 -38.58
N VAL A 61 -15.42 9.38 -37.57
CA VAL A 61 -15.44 10.69 -36.92
C VAL A 61 -14.83 11.78 -37.82
N LEU A 62 -13.77 11.45 -38.57
CA LEU A 62 -13.13 12.38 -39.52
C LEU A 62 -14.02 12.80 -40.71
N LYS A 63 -15.22 12.22 -40.87
CA LYS A 63 -16.09 12.44 -42.04
C LYS A 63 -17.16 13.52 -41.85
N GLN A 64 -17.22 14.20 -40.70
CA GLN A 64 -18.15 15.31 -40.45
C GLN A 64 -17.37 16.62 -40.26
N GLU A 65 -17.86 17.75 -40.75
CA GLU A 65 -17.13 19.03 -40.67
C GLU A 65 -17.52 19.82 -39.40
N GLY A 66 -16.53 20.44 -38.75
CA GLY A 66 -16.62 21.07 -37.41
C GLY A 66 -15.68 20.46 -36.35
N GLU A 67 -14.86 19.49 -36.77
CA GLU A 67 -14.23 18.43 -35.96
C GLU A 67 -12.84 18.73 -35.36
N ILE A 68 -12.15 19.82 -35.71
CA ILE A 68 -10.73 19.97 -35.33
C ILE A 68 -10.52 20.05 -33.81
N GLN A 69 -11.32 20.87 -33.10
CA GLN A 69 -11.20 20.99 -31.64
C GLN A 69 -11.60 19.68 -30.92
N LYS A 70 -12.64 18.99 -31.39
CA LYS A 70 -13.07 17.70 -30.83
C LYS A 70 -12.05 16.59 -31.09
N SER A 71 -11.43 16.59 -32.27
CA SER A 71 -10.34 15.69 -32.64
C SER A 71 -9.08 15.93 -31.79
N ILE A 72 -8.75 17.19 -31.49
CA ILE A 72 -7.62 17.53 -30.59
C ILE A 72 -7.90 17.05 -29.16
N VAL A 73 -9.09 17.31 -28.62
CA VAL A 73 -9.48 16.84 -27.28
C VAL A 73 -9.47 15.31 -27.21
N PHE A 74 -9.96 14.64 -28.25
CA PHE A 74 -9.91 13.17 -28.35
C PHE A 74 -8.46 12.65 -28.40
N LEU A 75 -7.58 13.25 -29.22
CA LEU A 75 -6.16 12.90 -29.29
C LEU A 75 -5.46 13.08 -27.93
N LEU A 76 -5.71 14.19 -27.25
CA LEU A 76 -5.16 14.45 -25.92
C LEU A 76 -5.69 13.43 -24.89
N ALA A 77 -7.00 13.15 -24.88
CA ALA A 77 -7.58 12.16 -24.00
C ALA A 77 -7.03 10.75 -24.27
N PHE A 78 -6.83 10.39 -25.55
CA PHE A 78 -6.25 9.12 -25.96
C PHE A 78 -4.79 8.99 -25.52
N VAL A 79 -3.98 10.04 -25.72
CA VAL A 79 -2.59 10.08 -25.23
C VAL A 79 -2.56 9.94 -23.71
N MET A 80 -3.37 10.71 -22.99
CA MET A 80 -3.48 10.64 -21.52
C MET A 80 -3.89 9.24 -21.05
N TYR A 81 -4.88 8.63 -21.69
CA TYR A 81 -5.32 7.27 -21.36
C TYR A 81 -4.23 6.24 -21.66
N SER A 82 -3.52 6.36 -22.78
CA SER A 82 -2.41 5.47 -23.13
C SER A 82 -1.24 5.58 -22.14
N LEU A 83 -0.95 6.78 -21.65
CA LEU A 83 0.06 7.02 -20.62
C LEU A 83 -0.37 6.44 -19.28
N LEU A 84 -1.62 6.63 -18.88
CA LEU A 84 -2.19 6.05 -17.66
C LEU A 84 -2.17 4.52 -17.72
N LEU A 85 -2.50 3.92 -18.87
CA LEU A 85 -2.47 2.48 -19.06
C LEU A 85 -1.03 1.93 -18.99
N LYS A 86 -0.05 2.63 -19.60
CA LYS A 86 1.38 2.29 -19.47
C LYS A 86 1.86 2.40 -18.02
N LEU A 87 1.45 3.44 -17.30
CA LEU A 87 1.77 3.61 -15.89
C LEU A 87 1.19 2.45 -15.07
N LEU A 88 -0.07 2.09 -15.31
CA LEU A 88 -0.76 1.01 -14.63
C LEU A 88 -0.10 -0.35 -14.90
N ILE A 89 0.23 -0.66 -16.16
CA ILE A 89 0.97 -1.89 -16.53
C ILE A 89 2.37 -1.91 -15.91
N SER A 90 3.09 -0.79 -15.94
CA SER A 90 4.42 -0.71 -15.33
C SER A 90 4.35 -0.92 -13.82
N PHE A 91 3.32 -0.37 -13.19
CA PHE A 91 3.04 -0.56 -11.77
C PHE A 91 2.67 -2.01 -11.46
N THR A 92 1.82 -2.67 -12.25
CA THR A 92 1.46 -4.08 -12.03
C THR A 92 2.65 -5.01 -12.22
N LEU A 93 3.48 -4.81 -13.25
CA LEU A 93 4.71 -5.59 -13.46
C LEU A 93 5.74 -5.34 -12.34
N TRP A 94 5.87 -4.09 -11.89
CA TRP A 94 6.70 -3.75 -10.74
C TRP A 94 6.22 -4.46 -9.47
N LEU A 95 4.90 -4.50 -9.28
CA LEU A 95 4.24 -5.13 -8.14
C LEU A 95 4.35 -6.67 -8.21
N GLU A 96 4.27 -7.27 -9.39
CA GLU A 96 4.47 -8.72 -9.58
C GLU A 96 5.89 -9.14 -9.20
N GLU A 97 6.93 -8.44 -9.67
CA GLU A 97 8.31 -8.75 -9.31
C GLU A 97 8.56 -8.60 -7.80
N TYR A 98 7.91 -7.63 -7.17
CA TYR A 98 7.95 -7.44 -5.71
C TYR A 98 7.19 -8.53 -4.95
N LEU A 99 5.93 -8.84 -5.31
CA LEU A 99 5.11 -9.88 -4.69
C LEU A 99 5.77 -11.26 -4.74
N MET A 100 6.48 -11.58 -5.83
CA MET A 100 7.20 -12.85 -5.99
C MET A 100 8.42 -12.98 -5.07
N SER A 101 8.87 -11.88 -4.47
CA SER A 101 9.96 -11.85 -3.48
C SER A 101 9.46 -11.77 -2.03
N MET A 102 8.14 -11.70 -1.84
CA MET A 102 7.52 -11.30 -0.58
C MET A 102 7.30 -12.49 0.38
N THR A 103 7.60 -12.29 1.67
CA THR A 103 7.25 -13.23 2.74
C THR A 103 5.74 -13.16 3.02
N LEU A 104 5.18 -14.24 3.59
CA LEU A 104 3.78 -14.25 4.02
C LEU A 104 3.48 -13.15 5.06
N ASP A 105 4.46 -12.79 5.89
CA ASP A 105 4.31 -11.74 6.91
C ASP A 105 4.02 -10.37 6.31
N ILE A 106 4.69 -10.02 5.22
CA ILE A 106 4.42 -8.77 4.50
C ILE A 106 3.01 -8.84 3.87
N ALA A 107 2.53 -10.02 3.44
CA ALA A 107 1.19 -10.16 2.86
C ALA A 107 0.10 -9.90 3.89
N PHE A 108 0.25 -10.44 5.10
CA PHE A 108 -0.62 -10.12 6.22
C PHE A 108 -0.55 -8.63 6.59
N SER A 109 0.65 -8.04 6.53
CA SER A 109 0.86 -6.62 6.86
C SER A 109 0.19 -5.66 5.86
N ILE A 110 -0.09 -6.11 4.64
CA ILE A 110 -0.92 -5.39 3.65
C ILE A 110 -2.40 -5.67 3.87
N LEU A 111 -2.76 -6.94 4.11
CA LEU A 111 -4.15 -7.37 4.15
C LEU A 111 -4.89 -6.82 5.37
N ILE A 112 -4.24 -6.80 6.54
CA ILE A 112 -4.84 -6.32 7.81
C ILE A 112 -5.37 -4.88 7.70
N PRO A 113 -4.56 -3.85 7.36
CA PRO A 113 -5.08 -2.48 7.26
C PRO A 113 -6.16 -2.36 6.18
N THR A 114 -6.01 -3.09 5.06
CA THR A 114 -6.99 -3.08 3.97
C THR A 114 -8.35 -3.63 4.40
N VAL A 115 -8.38 -4.77 5.09
CA VAL A 115 -9.61 -5.38 5.62
C VAL A 115 -10.25 -4.47 6.67
N ILE A 116 -9.44 -3.87 7.57
CA ILE A 116 -9.96 -2.99 8.61
C ILE A 116 -10.61 -1.74 8.00
N LEU A 117 -9.97 -1.10 7.00
CA LEU A 117 -10.55 0.06 6.32
C LEU A 117 -11.81 -0.31 5.53
N MET A 118 -11.81 -1.45 4.82
CA MET A 118 -12.96 -1.91 4.03
C MET A 118 -14.19 -2.17 4.91
N PHE A 119 -13.97 -2.73 6.11
CA PHE A 119 -15.04 -3.07 7.04
C PHE A 119 -15.19 -2.09 8.20
N PHE A 120 -14.59 -0.89 8.08
CA PHE A 120 -14.50 0.08 9.17
C PHE A 120 -15.87 0.41 9.79
N SER A 121 -16.90 0.62 8.96
CA SER A 121 -18.27 0.93 9.39
C SER A 121 -18.91 -0.19 10.24
N THR A 122 -18.40 -1.41 10.15
CA THR A 122 -18.90 -2.57 10.90
C THR A 122 -18.17 -2.78 12.23
N ILE A 123 -17.10 -2.01 12.51
CA ILE A 123 -16.29 -2.09 13.74
C ILE A 123 -16.99 -1.29 14.86
N ASN A 124 -18.12 -1.78 15.33
CA ASN A 124 -18.94 -1.10 16.33
C ASN A 124 -18.82 -1.69 17.75
N THR A 125 -18.43 -2.96 17.90
CA THR A 125 -18.31 -3.60 19.21
C THR A 125 -16.96 -3.30 19.90
N VAL A 126 -16.89 -3.40 21.23
CA VAL A 126 -15.61 -3.29 21.97
C VAL A 126 -14.63 -4.36 21.51
N ILE A 127 -15.11 -5.60 21.36
CA ILE A 127 -14.28 -6.76 21.00
C ILE A 127 -13.68 -6.57 19.60
N THR A 128 -14.49 -6.20 18.60
CA THR A 128 -14.00 -5.96 17.23
C THR A 128 -12.92 -4.88 17.19
N ARG A 129 -13.08 -3.81 17.99
CA ARG A 129 -12.09 -2.73 18.08
C ARG A 129 -10.78 -3.23 18.68
N GLN A 130 -10.83 -3.95 19.80
CA GLN A 130 -9.64 -4.49 20.45
C GLN A 130 -8.88 -5.46 19.55
N VAL A 131 -9.60 -6.36 18.86
CA VAL A 131 -8.98 -7.30 17.91
C VAL A 131 -8.34 -6.55 16.73
N ALA A 132 -9.02 -5.53 16.18
CA ALA A 132 -8.46 -4.71 15.11
C ALA A 132 -7.19 -3.96 15.56
N PHE A 133 -7.18 -3.40 16.78
CA PHE A 133 -5.99 -2.79 17.37
C PHE A 133 -4.85 -3.78 17.54
N MET A 134 -5.11 -4.96 18.12
CA MET A 134 -4.09 -5.99 18.29
C MET A 134 -3.50 -6.42 16.95
N ALA A 135 -4.35 -6.65 15.93
CA ALA A 135 -3.90 -7.01 14.60
C ALA A 135 -3.01 -5.94 13.95
N LEU A 136 -3.38 -4.66 14.09
CA LEU A 136 -2.56 -3.58 13.54
C LEU A 136 -1.25 -3.37 14.29
N ILE A 137 -1.24 -3.48 15.62
CA ILE A 137 -0.01 -3.38 16.39
C ILE A 137 0.94 -4.52 16.02
N THR A 138 0.43 -5.76 15.94
CA THR A 138 1.22 -6.90 15.45
C THR A 138 1.74 -6.65 14.04
N SER A 139 0.90 -6.13 13.14
CA SER A 139 1.28 -5.78 11.77
C SER A 139 2.42 -4.75 11.73
N VAL A 140 2.30 -3.65 12.47
CA VAL A 140 3.35 -2.62 12.56
C VAL A 140 4.65 -3.21 13.09
N VAL A 141 4.60 -4.01 14.16
CA VAL A 141 5.78 -4.67 14.73
C VAL A 141 6.44 -5.59 13.71
N MET A 142 5.66 -6.41 13.01
CA MET A 142 6.18 -7.33 12.00
C MET A 142 6.85 -6.60 10.83
N VAL A 143 6.28 -5.48 10.37
CA VAL A 143 6.92 -4.64 9.34
C VAL A 143 8.28 -4.14 9.79
N TYR A 144 8.40 -3.70 11.06
CA TYR A 144 9.69 -3.27 11.61
C TYR A 144 10.69 -4.42 11.78
N LEU A 145 10.24 -5.59 12.21
CA LEU A 145 11.12 -6.77 12.34
C LEU A 145 11.65 -7.23 10.98
N GLU A 146 10.79 -7.28 9.96
CA GLU A 146 11.19 -7.62 8.59
C GLU A 146 12.16 -6.58 8.01
N MET A 147 11.90 -5.30 8.26
CA MET A 147 12.81 -4.22 7.91
C MET A 147 14.18 -4.41 8.59
N LEU A 148 14.21 -4.77 9.88
CA LEU A 148 15.45 -5.03 10.62
C LEU A 148 16.20 -6.24 10.07
N HIS A 149 15.53 -7.39 9.87
CA HIS A 149 16.14 -8.59 9.27
C HIS A 149 16.80 -8.29 7.92
N PHE A 150 16.18 -7.42 7.15
CA PHE A 150 16.72 -7.01 5.88
C PHE A 150 17.93 -6.07 5.97
N ILE A 151 17.91 -5.12 6.91
CA ILE A 151 19.06 -4.25 7.19
C ILE A 151 20.25 -5.07 7.69
N THR A 152 20.01 -6.07 8.56
CA THR A 152 21.05 -6.93 9.14
C THR A 152 21.61 -7.97 8.16
N GLY A 153 21.09 -8.03 6.93
CA GLY A 153 21.74 -8.75 5.84
C GLY A 153 21.36 -10.22 5.70
N GLU A 154 20.35 -10.72 6.41
CA GLU A 154 19.79 -12.06 6.20
C GLU A 154 18.85 -12.09 4.98
N VAL A 155 19.28 -11.49 3.87
CA VAL A 155 18.46 -11.38 2.67
C VAL A 155 18.54 -12.69 1.88
N PRO A 156 17.41 -13.26 1.43
CA PRO A 156 17.38 -14.46 0.56
C PRO A 156 17.90 -14.20 -0.87
N TYR A 157 18.58 -13.07 -1.11
CA TYR A 157 19.01 -12.63 -2.44
C TYR A 157 20.51 -12.33 -2.46
N LYS A 158 21.20 -12.67 -3.55
CA LYS A 158 22.65 -12.42 -3.75
C LYS A 158 22.95 -10.91 -3.91
N PRO A 159 23.48 -10.22 -2.88
CA PRO A 159 23.56 -8.75 -2.84
C PRO A 159 24.46 -8.13 -3.94
N ASP A 160 25.40 -8.89 -4.49
CA ASP A 160 26.43 -8.39 -5.43
C ASP A 160 25.96 -8.21 -6.88
N THR A 161 24.74 -8.62 -7.20
CA THR A 161 24.23 -8.49 -8.58
C THR A 161 23.46 -7.18 -8.76
N LYS A 162 23.50 -6.61 -9.99
CA LYS A 162 22.70 -5.41 -10.35
C LYS A 162 21.21 -5.57 -10.01
N ARG A 163 20.68 -6.79 -10.19
CA ARG A 163 19.28 -7.13 -9.90
C ARG A 163 18.99 -7.14 -8.38
N GLY A 164 19.96 -7.46 -7.53
CA GLY A 164 19.81 -7.40 -6.07
C GLY A 164 19.78 -6.02 -5.49
N LYS A 165 20.68 -5.15 -5.97
CA LYS A 165 20.66 -3.74 -5.58
C LYS A 165 19.33 -3.08 -5.97
N ALA A 166 18.79 -3.38 -7.15
CA ALA A 166 17.49 -2.88 -7.58
C ALA A 166 16.32 -3.42 -6.73
N LEU A 167 16.30 -4.72 -6.43
CA LEU A 167 15.32 -5.31 -5.52
C LEU A 167 15.41 -4.68 -4.12
N LYS A 168 16.61 -4.33 -3.66
CA LYS A 168 16.82 -3.69 -2.36
C LYS A 168 16.08 -2.35 -2.24
N VAL A 169 16.25 -1.49 -3.23
CA VAL A 169 15.57 -0.20 -3.31
C VAL A 169 14.06 -0.39 -3.40
N LYS A 170 13.59 -1.32 -4.25
CA LYS A 170 12.16 -1.61 -4.41
C LYS A 170 11.50 -2.05 -3.09
N SER A 171 12.18 -2.89 -2.30
CA SER A 171 11.65 -3.37 -1.02
C SER A 171 11.50 -2.25 0.01
N ILE A 172 12.45 -1.32 0.08
CA ILE A 172 12.38 -0.18 1.02
C ILE A 172 11.19 0.73 0.69
N ILE A 173 10.97 1.02 -0.60
CA ILE A 173 9.80 1.80 -1.05
C ILE A 173 8.51 1.07 -0.69
N ALA A 174 8.45 -0.24 -0.89
CA ALA A 174 7.26 -1.01 -0.54
C ALA A 174 6.99 -1.02 0.97
N TRP A 175 8.01 -1.18 1.82
CA TRP A 175 7.82 -1.07 3.27
C TRP A 175 7.38 0.31 3.72
N LEU A 176 7.85 1.37 3.07
CA LEU A 176 7.38 2.72 3.34
C LEU A 176 5.87 2.83 3.10
N VAL A 177 5.38 2.28 1.99
CA VAL A 177 3.94 2.28 1.70
C VAL A 177 3.17 1.44 2.72
N ILE A 178 3.69 0.28 3.10
CA ILE A 178 3.03 -0.64 4.04
C ILE A 178 2.98 -0.03 5.44
N ILE A 179 4.08 0.55 5.93
CA ILE A 179 4.10 1.17 7.27
C ILE A 179 3.15 2.37 7.32
N LEU A 180 3.14 3.23 6.29
CA LEU A 180 2.25 4.38 6.22
C LEU A 180 0.79 3.94 6.19
N SER A 181 0.45 2.89 5.44
CA SER A 181 -0.90 2.30 5.42
C SER A 181 -1.34 1.79 6.79
N ASN A 182 -0.45 1.07 7.50
CA ASN A 182 -0.73 0.57 8.85
C ASN A 182 -0.90 1.70 9.86
N LEU A 183 -0.01 2.70 9.86
CA LEU A 183 -0.08 3.86 10.75
C LEU A 183 -1.31 4.72 10.46
N TYR A 184 -1.66 4.92 9.19
CA TYR A 184 -2.89 5.60 8.81
C TYR A 184 -4.13 4.86 9.34
N THR A 185 -4.17 3.54 9.19
CA THR A 185 -5.30 2.74 9.68
C THR A 185 -5.39 2.79 11.21
N LEU A 186 -4.25 2.78 11.92
CA LEU A 186 -4.21 3.02 13.36
C LEU A 186 -4.72 4.41 13.73
N LEU A 187 -4.37 5.46 12.98
CA LEU A 187 -4.90 6.81 13.20
C LEU A 187 -6.42 6.86 13.05
N VAL A 188 -6.95 6.25 11.98
CA VAL A 188 -8.39 6.15 11.73
C VAL A 188 -9.07 5.39 12.87
N LEU A 189 -8.51 4.25 13.30
CA LEU A 189 -9.05 3.53 14.45
C LEU A 189 -9.01 4.41 15.69
N VAL A 190 -7.88 4.97 16.10
CA VAL A 190 -7.80 5.79 17.31
C VAL A 190 -8.78 6.95 17.26
N GLN A 191 -8.89 7.67 16.15
CA GLN A 191 -9.80 8.81 16.01
C GLN A 191 -11.28 8.42 16.18
N PHE A 192 -11.71 7.28 15.63
CA PHE A 192 -13.14 6.97 15.47
C PHE A 192 -13.63 5.74 16.24
N THR A 193 -12.78 5.10 17.06
CA THR A 193 -13.16 3.92 17.85
C THR A 193 -13.45 4.21 19.32
N GLY A 194 -13.35 5.45 19.80
CA GLY A 194 -13.73 5.84 21.17
C GLY A 194 -15.25 5.87 21.38
N HIS A 195 -15.76 5.36 22.52
CA HIS A 195 -17.16 5.61 22.94
C HIS A 195 -17.39 7.04 23.43
N SER A 196 -16.30 7.72 23.80
CA SER A 196 -16.32 9.13 24.15
C SER A 196 -16.38 9.95 22.86
N ARG A 197 -17.29 10.94 22.81
CA ARG A 197 -17.31 12.03 21.80
C ARG A 197 -16.05 12.93 21.85
N ILE A 198 -14.96 12.44 22.44
CA ILE A 198 -13.69 13.13 22.58
C ILE A 198 -12.90 12.79 21.33
N HIS A 199 -12.91 13.74 20.41
CA HIS A 199 -12.02 13.77 19.25
C HIS A 199 -10.55 13.67 19.68
N HIS A 200 -9.78 12.78 19.04
CA HIS A 200 -8.40 12.50 19.47
C HIS A 200 -7.35 13.36 18.74
N PHE A 201 -7.65 13.77 17.50
CA PHE A 201 -6.80 14.59 16.63
C PHE A 201 -7.57 15.75 15.97
N ILE A 202 -8.73 15.43 15.38
CA ILE A 202 -9.55 16.38 14.60
C ILE A 202 -10.98 16.42 15.11
N GLN A 203 -11.63 17.58 15.04
CA GLN A 203 -13.02 17.76 15.47
C GLN A 203 -14.03 17.20 14.45
N ALA A 204 -14.02 15.88 14.25
CA ALA A 204 -14.91 15.18 13.33
C ALA A 204 -15.70 14.05 14.04
N GLU A 205 -17.03 14.11 13.98
CA GLU A 205 -17.93 13.13 14.62
C GLU A 205 -18.07 11.82 13.83
N THR A 206 -17.92 11.89 12.50
CA THR A 206 -18.03 10.73 11.62
C THR A 206 -16.84 10.67 10.68
N PHE A 207 -16.45 9.46 10.29
CA PHE A 207 -15.41 9.27 9.29
C PHE A 207 -15.97 9.61 7.91
N ASN A 208 -15.56 10.76 7.40
CA ASN A 208 -15.92 11.28 6.08
C ASN A 208 -14.66 11.66 5.28
N GLN A 209 -14.84 12.08 4.03
CA GLN A 209 -13.74 12.42 3.13
C GLN A 209 -12.80 13.49 3.69
N GLN A 210 -13.35 14.55 4.29
CA GLN A 210 -12.55 15.63 4.85
C GLN A 210 -11.71 15.14 6.03
N SER A 211 -12.32 14.42 6.96
CA SER A 211 -11.63 13.85 8.11
C SER A 211 -10.55 12.82 7.72
N ALA A 212 -10.77 12.06 6.64
CA ALA A 212 -9.78 11.15 6.08
C ALA A 212 -8.57 11.91 5.53
N VAL A 213 -8.82 13.00 4.80
CA VAL A 213 -7.78 13.89 4.27
C VAL A 213 -7.00 14.55 5.41
N ASP A 214 -7.68 15.05 6.45
CA ASP A 214 -7.02 15.70 7.59
C ASP A 214 -6.14 14.73 8.39
N LEU A 215 -6.59 13.48 8.59
CA LEU A 215 -5.77 12.44 9.23
C LEU A 215 -4.58 12.03 8.37
N PHE A 216 -4.76 11.94 7.05
CA PHE A 216 -3.67 11.66 6.13
C PHE A 216 -2.65 12.80 6.10
N TYR A 217 -3.13 14.04 6.08
CA TYR A 217 -2.32 15.24 6.21
C TYR A 217 -1.51 15.20 7.51
N TYR A 218 -2.16 14.93 8.66
CA TYR A 218 -1.49 14.79 9.95
C TYR A 218 -0.38 13.72 9.93
N LEU A 219 -0.67 12.55 9.35
CA LEU A 219 0.32 11.49 9.17
C LEU A 219 1.53 11.99 8.38
N VAL A 220 1.32 12.63 7.24
CA VAL A 220 2.40 13.12 6.36
C VAL A 220 3.24 14.17 7.07
N ILE A 221 2.65 15.20 7.68
CA ILE A 221 3.42 16.28 8.31
C ILE A 221 4.17 15.80 9.55
N THR A 222 3.64 14.79 10.26
CA THR A 222 4.31 14.22 11.44
C THR A 222 5.43 13.28 11.01
N PHE A 223 5.18 12.43 10.02
CA PHE A 223 6.17 11.49 9.48
C PHE A 223 7.34 12.22 8.82
N THR A 224 7.07 13.33 8.14
CA THR A 224 8.11 14.17 7.52
C THR A 224 8.74 15.17 8.50
N THR A 225 8.37 15.13 9.78
CA THR A 225 8.88 16.00 10.85
C THR A 225 8.58 17.50 10.67
N VAL A 226 7.63 17.85 9.81
CA VAL A 226 7.19 19.24 9.56
C VAL A 226 6.39 19.79 10.75
N GLY A 227 5.35 19.07 11.16
CA GLY A 227 4.56 19.37 12.37
C GLY A 227 4.04 20.81 12.50
N PHE A 228 3.19 21.27 11.57
CA PHE A 228 2.60 22.62 11.62
C PHE A 228 1.83 22.95 12.91
N GLY A 229 1.30 21.92 13.60
CA GLY A 229 0.63 22.06 14.89
C GLY A 229 -0.83 22.49 14.83
N ASP A 230 -1.40 22.55 13.64
CA ASP A 230 -2.83 22.78 13.36
C ASP A 230 -3.70 21.56 13.74
N VAL A 231 -3.18 20.35 13.49
CA VAL A 231 -3.75 19.09 13.99
C VAL A 231 -2.77 18.48 14.99
N TYR A 232 -3.24 18.14 16.19
CA TYR A 232 -2.38 17.64 17.26
C TYR A 232 -3.10 16.64 18.18
N PRO A 233 -2.36 15.70 18.80
CA PRO A 233 -2.94 14.64 19.61
C PRO A 233 -3.37 15.17 20.99
N GLN A 234 -4.63 14.95 21.36
CA GLN A 234 -5.17 15.43 22.64
C GLN A 234 -5.08 14.39 23.76
N THR A 235 -5.15 13.10 23.43
CA THR A 235 -5.19 12.01 24.41
C THR A 235 -3.87 11.27 24.53
N THR A 236 -3.66 10.55 25.62
CA THR A 236 -2.46 9.73 25.85
C THR A 236 -2.24 8.71 24.73
N LEU A 237 -3.30 8.02 24.28
CA LEU A 237 -3.20 7.06 23.19
C LEU A 237 -2.81 7.73 21.85
N ALA A 238 -3.40 8.89 21.56
CA ALA A 238 -3.06 9.67 20.36
C ALA A 238 -1.59 10.15 20.40
N LYS A 239 -1.09 10.54 21.58
CA LYS A 239 0.32 10.93 21.78
C LYS A 239 1.26 9.75 21.57
N VAL A 240 0.94 8.56 22.07
CA VAL A 240 1.75 7.35 21.83
C VAL A 240 1.81 7.02 20.33
N LEU A 241 0.68 7.08 19.62
CA LEU A 241 0.65 6.88 18.18
C LEU A 241 1.48 7.93 17.41
N THR A 242 1.44 9.18 17.86
CA THR A 242 2.26 10.27 17.29
C THR A 242 3.75 10.00 17.46
N ILE A 243 4.18 9.51 18.62
CA ILE A 243 5.57 9.10 18.85
C ILE A 243 5.95 7.98 17.88
N MET A 244 5.09 6.97 17.69
CA MET A 244 5.35 5.90 16.74
C MET A 244 5.55 6.46 15.32
N ILE A 245 4.64 7.32 14.85
CA ILE A 245 4.72 7.95 13.51
C ILE A 245 6.03 8.74 13.33
N ALA A 246 6.39 9.55 14.30
CA ALA A 246 7.60 10.36 14.24
C ALA A 246 8.87 9.49 14.19
N LEU A 247 8.92 8.42 15.00
CA LEU A 247 10.02 7.46 14.99
C LEU A 247 10.09 6.70 13.66
N SER A 248 8.94 6.31 13.07
CA SER A 248 8.90 5.73 11.72
C SER A 248 9.54 6.67 10.70
N GLY A 249 9.14 7.94 10.71
CA GLY A 249 9.64 8.96 9.80
C GLY A 249 11.16 9.12 9.86
N MET A 250 11.70 9.19 11.07
CA MET A 250 13.15 9.30 11.29
C MET A 250 13.90 8.06 10.77
N LEU A 251 13.42 6.85 11.08
CA LEU A 251 14.03 5.60 10.63
C LEU A 251 14.03 5.50 9.09
N PHE A 252 12.91 5.79 8.45
CA PHE A 252 12.80 5.73 7.00
C PHE A 252 13.64 6.78 6.28
N SER A 253 13.75 7.99 6.84
CA SER A 253 14.65 9.02 6.30
C SER A 253 16.11 8.54 6.33
N GLY A 254 16.55 7.93 7.45
CA GLY A 254 17.90 7.36 7.56
C GLY A 254 18.15 6.22 6.56
N MET A 255 17.21 5.29 6.42
CA MET A 255 17.32 4.20 5.45
C MET A 255 17.37 4.69 4.00
N PHE A 256 16.60 5.72 3.67
CA PHE A 256 16.60 6.30 2.33
C PHE A 256 17.96 6.87 1.97
N ILE A 257 18.57 7.66 2.88
CA ILE A 257 19.92 8.21 2.72
C ILE A 257 20.95 7.07 2.57
N ALA A 258 20.93 6.10 3.48
CA ALA A 258 21.85 4.96 3.44
C ALA A 258 21.77 4.17 2.12
N THR A 259 20.57 4.05 1.56
CA THR A 259 20.34 3.35 0.30
C THR A 259 20.89 4.13 -0.89
N ILE A 260 20.72 5.46 -0.92
CA ILE A 260 21.29 6.31 -1.96
C ILE A 260 22.81 6.22 -1.95
N LEU A 261 23.44 6.37 -0.77
CA LEU A 261 24.89 6.28 -0.61
C LEU A 261 25.42 4.90 -1.06
N ALA A 262 24.72 3.82 -0.71
CA ALA A 262 25.09 2.46 -1.13
C ALA A 262 24.98 2.23 -2.66
N VAL A 263 24.23 3.07 -3.39
CA VAL A 263 24.16 3.05 -4.85
C VAL A 263 25.27 3.91 -5.48
N ASP A 264 25.66 5.00 -4.81
CA ASP A 264 26.63 6.01 -5.26
C ASP A 264 28.10 5.59 -5.08
N GLU A 265 28.42 4.69 -4.14
CA GLU A 265 29.76 4.07 -4.00
C GLU A 265 30.13 3.11 -5.16
N ARG A 266 29.85 3.48 -6.41
CA ARG A 266 30.27 2.79 -7.63
C ARG A 266 31.38 3.53 -8.36
#